data_AF-A0A6M4IJ52-F1
#
_entry.id   AF-A0A6M4IJ52-F1
#
_cell.length_a   1.000
_cell.length_b   1.000
_cell.length_c   1.000
_cell.angle_alpha   90.00
_cell.angle_beta   90.00
_cell.angle_gamma   90.00
#
_symmetry.space_group_name_H-M   'P 1'
#
loop_
_entity.id
_entity.type
_entity.pdbx_description
1 polymer ?
#
loop_
_entity_poly.entity_id
_entity_poly.type
_entity_poly.pdbx_seq_one_letter_code
_entity_poly.pdbx_strand_id
1 'polypeptide(L)'
;MTTFRHRQARTLLFAAACASVVACNSADIANYNSPNTSQLEGSPNAATVNTTVAGVLSGSRAGAGTWASTLGIFGREIMNLDGAEPRNVLALLIGPLEPGGFGTDAGWSNSYRNLRTAYTILDVVDAVPDYTAAQKSGVKGFVKTFMALEYMNQLRVRDTFGLVFDVPKDPTVQGVFITRDEAYTKTAALFDDAKTDLAAAGTAFPFTLTTGFTGFSTPANFLRVNRGLKARLEVYRGRWADALTALNESFISTAAGTTAGFATGVYHVYSTASGDATNPLFDPAPRAIVAVPEFLTDARLRTDGSRDLRATSKAVVGTVNLATQGISSNVRPIVYPTNVTSIPIIRNEELILLRAEANIGLGNRAAAIADLNFVRTNAGGLPALASDFAGDLVTELLYDRRYSLFFEYGHRWVDARRYGRLGELKKQLTTHRVFPLVPIPVDECNQRLAAPPKGCVNVLGG
;
A
#
# COMPACT_ATOMS: atom_id res chain seq x y z
N MET A 1 63.09 -18.73 49.85
CA MET A 1 62.79 -17.39 49.28
C MET A 1 62.14 -17.47 47.89
N THR A 2 61.30 -18.50 47.63
CA THR A 2 60.72 -18.80 46.30
C THR A 2 59.23 -19.12 46.34
N THR A 3 58.63 -19.27 47.52
CA THR A 3 57.20 -19.59 47.70
C THR A 3 56.30 -18.36 47.90
N PHE A 4 56.86 -17.19 48.25
CA PHE A 4 56.10 -15.95 48.44
C PHE A 4 55.84 -15.16 47.14
N ARG A 5 56.68 -15.34 46.11
CA ARG A 5 56.53 -14.63 44.81
C ARG A 5 55.40 -15.19 43.94
N HIS A 6 54.97 -16.44 44.13
CA HIS A 6 53.90 -17.05 43.33
C HIS A 6 52.47 -16.70 43.80
N ARG A 7 52.29 -16.28 45.07
CA ARG A 7 50.97 -15.84 45.54
C ARG A 7 50.61 -14.44 45.04
N GLN A 8 51.55 -13.50 45.02
CA GLN A 8 51.28 -12.15 44.50
C GLN A 8 51.09 -12.12 42.97
N ALA A 9 51.80 -12.97 42.21
CA ALA A 9 51.59 -13.08 40.76
C ALA A 9 50.21 -13.63 40.40
N ARG A 10 49.67 -14.58 41.18
CA ARG A 10 48.33 -15.15 40.96
C ARG A 10 47.20 -14.18 41.31
N THR A 11 47.36 -13.36 42.34
CA THR A 11 46.36 -12.32 42.70
C THR A 11 46.34 -11.17 41.70
N LEU A 12 47.50 -10.78 41.14
CA LEU A 12 47.59 -9.76 40.09
C LEU A 12 47.04 -10.24 38.74
N LEU A 13 47.24 -11.52 38.37
CA LEU A 13 46.62 -12.08 37.15
C LEU A 13 45.09 -12.25 37.27
N PHE A 14 44.56 -12.54 38.46
CA PHE A 14 43.10 -12.61 38.66
C PHE A 14 42.45 -11.23 38.69
N ALA A 15 43.12 -10.21 39.23
CA ALA A 15 42.62 -8.82 39.19
C ALA A 15 42.67 -8.22 37.78
N ALA A 16 43.71 -8.52 36.98
CA ALA A 16 43.79 -8.11 35.57
C ALA A 16 42.77 -8.86 34.68
N ALA A 17 42.49 -10.13 34.98
CA ALA A 17 41.46 -10.90 34.29
C ALA A 17 40.02 -10.49 34.68
N CYS A 18 39.81 -9.90 35.87
CA CYS A 18 38.50 -9.32 36.24
C CYS A 18 38.32 -7.90 35.68
N ALA A 19 39.39 -7.14 35.48
CA ALA A 19 39.33 -5.82 34.85
C ALA A 19 39.06 -5.86 33.33
N SER A 20 39.42 -6.96 32.65
CA SER A 20 39.11 -7.15 31.23
C SER A 20 37.68 -7.62 30.95
N VAL A 21 36.92 -8.03 31.97
CA VAL A 21 35.51 -8.44 31.82
C VAL A 21 34.53 -7.27 32.03
N VAL A 22 34.99 -6.14 32.58
CA VAL A 22 34.20 -4.90 32.72
C VAL A 22 34.36 -3.96 31.51
N ALA A 23 35.28 -4.25 30.60
CA ALA A 23 35.51 -3.45 29.38
C ALA A 23 34.66 -3.87 28.16
N CYS A 24 33.82 -4.91 28.30
CA CYS A 24 32.73 -5.18 27.37
C CYS A 24 31.43 -4.52 27.84
N ASN A 25 31.48 -3.20 28.10
CA ASN A 25 30.27 -2.42 27.85
C ASN A 25 29.98 -2.58 26.36
N SER A 26 28.76 -2.98 26.02
CA SER A 26 28.27 -3.15 24.65
C SER A 26 28.98 -2.17 23.74
N ALA A 27 29.72 -2.69 22.75
CA ALA A 27 30.07 -1.85 21.62
C ALA A 27 28.72 -1.36 21.09
N ASP A 28 28.39 -0.11 21.39
CA ASP A 28 27.26 0.59 20.80
C ASP A 28 27.65 0.73 19.34
N ILE A 29 27.45 -0.36 18.58
CA ILE A 29 27.57 -0.34 17.13
C ILE A 29 26.38 0.50 16.71
N ALA A 30 26.60 1.81 16.62
CA ALA A 30 25.62 2.73 16.08
C ALA A 30 25.10 2.13 14.78
N ASN A 31 23.79 1.95 14.68
CA ASN A 31 23.18 1.52 13.44
C ASN A 31 23.26 2.68 12.45
N TYR A 32 24.35 2.73 11.68
CA TYR A 32 24.58 3.75 10.66
C TYR A 32 23.57 3.69 9.49
N ASN A 33 22.71 2.66 9.46
CA ASN A 33 21.67 2.47 8.44
C ASN A 33 20.27 2.89 8.92
N SER A 34 20.12 3.40 10.14
CA SER A 34 18.90 4.05 10.63
C SER A 34 19.23 5.45 11.14
N PRO A 35 18.35 6.47 10.98
CA PRO A 35 18.50 7.68 11.77
C PRO A 35 18.60 7.24 13.23
N ASN A 36 19.69 7.64 13.88
CA ASN A 36 19.98 7.32 15.26
C ASN A 36 18.70 7.52 16.09
N THR A 37 18.04 6.43 16.48
CA THR A 37 16.79 6.46 17.24
C THR A 37 17.01 7.11 18.61
N SER A 38 18.19 6.93 19.22
CA SER A 38 18.54 7.58 20.48
C SER A 38 18.75 9.10 20.35
N GLN A 39 19.22 9.60 19.22
CA GLN A 39 19.28 11.04 18.92
C GLN A 39 17.91 11.58 18.57
N LEU A 40 17.11 10.84 17.80
CA LEU A 40 15.75 11.26 17.46
C LEU A 40 14.89 11.38 18.71
N GLU A 41 15.01 10.45 19.66
CA GLU A 41 14.23 10.45 20.90
C GLU A 41 14.83 11.30 22.01
N GLY A 42 16.16 11.39 22.11
CA GLY A 42 16.84 12.12 23.19
C GLY A 42 17.02 13.62 22.93
N SER A 43 17.29 14.00 21.67
CA SER A 43 17.57 15.38 21.25
C SER A 43 17.06 15.64 19.83
N PRO A 44 15.73 15.60 19.60
CA PRO A 44 15.16 15.77 18.27
C PRO A 44 15.49 17.14 17.68
N ASN A 45 15.89 17.18 16.41
CA ASN A 45 16.09 18.40 15.65
C ASN A 45 15.42 18.30 14.27
N ALA A 46 15.34 19.42 13.55
CA ALA A 46 14.68 19.48 12.25
C ALA A 46 15.28 18.51 11.23
N ALA A 47 16.61 18.38 11.18
CA ALA A 47 17.28 17.51 10.20
C ALA A 47 16.95 16.03 10.41
N THR A 48 17.01 15.55 11.66
CA THR A 48 16.72 14.15 11.99
C THR A 48 15.25 13.81 11.74
N VAL A 49 14.32 14.69 12.11
CA VAL A 49 12.89 14.49 11.84
C VAL A 49 12.59 14.50 10.35
N ASN A 50 13.10 15.50 9.60
CA ASN A 50 12.94 15.57 8.14
C ASN A 50 13.44 14.30 7.43
N THR A 51 14.59 13.78 7.86
CA THR A 51 15.16 12.54 7.32
C THR A 51 14.28 11.34 7.64
N THR A 52 13.71 11.30 8.85
CA THR A 52 12.80 10.22 9.27
C THR A 52 11.46 10.27 8.51
N VAL A 53 10.96 11.46 8.16
CA VAL A 53 9.78 11.62 7.27
C VAL A 53 10.06 11.03 5.88
N ALA A 54 11.26 11.24 5.32
CA ALA A 54 11.65 10.56 4.07
C ALA A 54 11.71 9.03 4.24
N GLY A 55 12.09 8.54 5.43
CA GLY A 55 11.98 7.13 5.81
C GLY A 55 10.54 6.60 5.75
N VAL A 56 9.54 7.38 6.18
CA VAL A 56 8.12 6.99 6.08
C VAL A 56 7.67 6.81 4.63
N LEU A 57 8.12 7.70 3.73
CA LEU A 57 7.86 7.57 2.29
C LEU A 57 8.51 6.33 1.69
N SER A 58 9.76 6.08 2.06
CA SER A 58 10.51 4.90 1.61
C SER A 58 9.86 3.61 2.10
N GLY A 59 9.45 3.57 3.38
CA GLY A 59 8.72 2.45 3.97
C GLY A 59 7.39 2.19 3.28
N SER A 60 6.63 3.25 2.97
CA SER A 60 5.36 3.10 2.23
C SER A 60 5.59 2.54 0.82
N ARG A 61 6.63 3.04 0.12
CA ARG A 61 7.03 2.56 -1.21
C ARG A 61 7.44 1.09 -1.22
N ALA A 62 8.08 0.60 -0.16
CA ALA A 62 8.55 -0.77 -0.08
C ALA A 62 7.42 -1.82 -0.16
N GLY A 63 6.19 -1.44 0.20
CA GLY A 63 5.02 -2.31 0.07
C GLY A 63 4.41 -2.34 -1.34
N ALA A 64 4.67 -1.35 -2.19
CA ALA A 64 3.96 -1.16 -3.48
C ALA A 64 4.03 -2.38 -4.40
N GLY A 65 5.20 -3.01 -4.50
CA GLY A 65 5.38 -4.23 -5.28
C GLY A 65 4.51 -5.40 -4.79
N THR A 66 4.49 -5.62 -3.48
CA THR A 66 3.64 -6.64 -2.83
C THR A 66 2.16 -6.35 -3.05
N TRP A 67 1.76 -5.08 -2.96
CA TRP A 67 0.37 -4.68 -3.21
C TRP A 67 -0.07 -4.92 -4.64
N ALA A 68 0.72 -4.55 -5.63
CA ALA A 68 0.37 -4.75 -7.03
C ALA A 68 0.37 -6.23 -7.42
N SER A 69 1.38 -6.98 -6.98
CA SER A 69 1.60 -8.36 -7.38
C SER A 69 0.71 -9.34 -6.61
N THR A 70 0.86 -9.47 -5.30
CA THR A 70 0.14 -10.46 -4.50
C THR A 70 -1.37 -10.25 -4.55
N LEU A 71 -1.85 -9.02 -4.39
CA LEU A 71 -3.29 -8.75 -4.47
C LEU A 71 -3.77 -8.79 -5.93
N GLY A 72 -2.91 -8.51 -6.90
CA GLY A 72 -3.19 -8.74 -8.32
C GLY A 72 -3.40 -10.22 -8.65
N ILE A 73 -2.65 -11.13 -8.02
CA ILE A 73 -2.85 -12.59 -8.11
C ILE A 73 -4.20 -12.97 -7.50
N PHE A 74 -4.51 -12.50 -6.30
CA PHE A 74 -5.81 -12.73 -5.66
C PHE A 74 -6.98 -12.16 -6.47
N GLY A 75 -6.77 -11.02 -7.13
CA GLY A 75 -7.73 -10.35 -8.01
C GLY A 75 -7.82 -10.91 -9.43
N ARG A 76 -7.00 -11.92 -9.77
CA ARG A 76 -6.91 -12.49 -11.12
C ARG A 76 -6.61 -11.43 -12.20
N GLU A 77 -5.74 -10.49 -11.88
CA GLU A 77 -5.22 -9.49 -12.81
C GLU A 77 -3.92 -10.01 -13.43
N ILE A 78 -3.02 -10.49 -12.59
CA ILE A 78 -1.70 -10.99 -12.98
C ILE A 78 -1.45 -12.37 -12.37
N MET A 79 -0.44 -13.06 -12.90
CA MET A 79 0.15 -14.25 -12.34
C MET A 79 1.66 -14.05 -12.24
N ASN A 80 2.27 -14.67 -11.25
CA ASN A 80 3.72 -14.83 -11.20
C ASN A 80 4.05 -16.29 -11.53
N LEU A 81 4.58 -16.52 -12.73
CA LEU A 81 4.91 -17.82 -13.30
C LEU A 81 6.43 -18.07 -13.31
N ASP A 82 7.16 -17.46 -12.37
CA ASP A 82 8.59 -17.72 -12.20
C ASP A 82 8.84 -19.22 -11.91
N GLY A 83 9.51 -19.91 -12.84
CA GLY A 83 9.83 -21.33 -12.71
C GLY A 83 10.73 -21.65 -11.52
N ALA A 84 11.50 -20.67 -11.01
CA ALA A 84 12.33 -20.82 -9.83
C ALA A 84 11.54 -20.63 -8.52
N GLU A 85 10.32 -20.09 -8.58
CA GLU A 85 9.47 -19.82 -7.42
C GLU A 85 8.03 -20.36 -7.63
N PRO A 86 7.84 -21.69 -7.61
CA PRO A 86 6.54 -22.30 -7.85
C PRO A 86 5.50 -21.98 -6.75
N ARG A 87 5.93 -21.50 -5.57
CA ARG A 87 5.02 -21.13 -4.47
C ARG A 87 4.10 -19.97 -4.84
N ASN A 88 4.48 -19.13 -5.81
CA ASN A 88 3.59 -18.10 -6.36
C ASN A 88 2.28 -18.67 -6.91
N VAL A 89 2.28 -19.93 -7.37
CA VAL A 89 1.06 -20.64 -7.78
C VAL A 89 0.60 -21.60 -6.69
N LEU A 90 1.51 -22.43 -6.17
CA LEU A 90 1.15 -23.46 -5.19
C LEU A 90 0.52 -22.87 -3.91
N ALA A 91 1.04 -21.76 -3.39
CA ALA A 91 0.50 -21.15 -2.17
C ALA A 91 -0.62 -20.14 -2.46
N LEU A 92 -0.48 -19.29 -3.49
CA LEU A 92 -1.39 -18.18 -3.72
C LEU A 92 -2.61 -18.51 -4.60
N LEU A 93 -2.64 -19.73 -5.18
CA LEU A 93 -3.75 -20.19 -6.00
C LEU A 93 -4.27 -21.58 -5.60
N ILE A 94 -3.48 -22.47 -4.98
CA ILE A 94 -3.88 -23.88 -4.76
C ILE A 94 -4.02 -24.28 -3.29
N GLY A 95 -3.01 -23.99 -2.46
CA GLY A 95 -3.00 -24.33 -1.04
C GLY A 95 -3.92 -23.42 -0.22
N PRO A 96 -4.26 -23.77 1.02
CA PRO A 96 -4.81 -22.78 1.94
C PRO A 96 -3.77 -21.67 2.18
N LEU A 97 -4.23 -20.44 2.44
CA LEU A 97 -3.36 -19.42 3.02
C LEU A 97 -3.20 -19.71 4.51
N GLU A 98 -1.98 -19.92 4.96
CA GLU A 98 -1.67 -20.26 6.35
C GLU A 98 -0.91 -19.10 7.01
N PRO A 99 -1.05 -18.86 8.33
CA PRO A 99 -0.30 -17.80 9.02
C PRO A 99 1.20 -17.79 8.72
N GLY A 100 1.84 -18.97 8.62
CA GLY A 100 3.26 -19.12 8.30
C GLY A 100 3.55 -19.37 6.81
N GLY A 101 2.51 -19.31 5.97
CA GLY A 101 2.58 -19.64 4.55
C GLY A 101 3.23 -18.54 3.70
N PHE A 102 3.71 -18.95 2.53
CA PHE A 102 4.27 -18.04 1.53
C PHE A 102 3.24 -16.97 1.10
N GLY A 103 3.65 -15.70 1.11
CA GLY A 103 2.83 -14.56 0.70
C GLY A 103 1.80 -14.09 1.74
N THR A 104 1.69 -14.74 2.90
CA THR A 104 0.76 -14.34 3.97
C THR A 104 1.15 -13.02 4.65
N ASP A 105 2.45 -12.69 4.71
CA ASP A 105 2.89 -11.39 5.24
C ASP A 105 2.12 -10.26 4.56
N ALA A 106 1.97 -10.32 3.23
CA ALA A 106 1.15 -9.40 2.45
C ALA A 106 1.30 -7.94 2.92
N GLY A 107 2.54 -7.50 3.18
CA GLY A 107 2.88 -6.14 3.57
C GLY A 107 2.75 -5.83 5.07
N TRP A 108 2.35 -6.77 5.94
CA TRP A 108 2.18 -6.54 7.38
C TRP A 108 3.45 -6.05 8.04
N SER A 109 4.54 -6.80 7.92
CA SER A 109 5.81 -6.44 8.56
C SER A 109 6.31 -5.07 8.09
N ASN A 110 6.10 -4.76 6.80
CA ASN A 110 6.44 -3.45 6.25
C ASN A 110 5.56 -2.33 6.83
N SER A 111 4.23 -2.50 6.82
CA SER A 111 3.29 -1.51 7.33
C SER A 111 3.52 -1.21 8.81
N TYR A 112 3.72 -2.22 9.66
CA TYR A 112 3.93 -1.98 11.10
C TYR A 112 5.30 -1.40 11.43
N ARG A 113 6.35 -1.74 10.65
CA ARG A 113 7.62 -1.02 10.75
C ARG A 113 7.45 0.45 10.35
N ASN A 114 6.71 0.72 9.29
CA ASN A 114 6.46 2.09 8.84
C ASN A 114 5.61 2.89 9.85
N LEU A 115 4.57 2.26 10.41
CA LEU A 115 3.76 2.84 11.49
C LEU A 115 4.60 3.13 12.73
N ARG A 116 5.51 2.24 13.13
CA ARG A 116 6.44 2.49 14.25
C ARG A 116 7.26 3.76 14.01
N THR A 117 7.86 3.89 12.82
CA THR A 117 8.60 5.10 12.43
C THR A 117 7.72 6.34 12.48
N ALA A 118 6.47 6.23 12.02
CA ALA A 118 5.50 7.32 12.06
C ALA A 118 5.16 7.77 13.50
N TYR A 119 4.87 6.81 14.39
CA TYR A 119 4.63 7.09 15.82
C TYR A 119 5.84 7.75 16.48
N THR A 120 7.06 7.26 16.22
CA THR A 120 8.28 7.90 16.76
C THR A 120 8.39 9.37 16.33
N ILE A 121 8.05 9.71 15.08
CA ILE A 121 8.01 11.12 14.64
C ILE A 121 6.97 11.91 15.45
N LEU A 122 5.76 11.37 15.60
CA LEU A 122 4.68 12.06 16.32
C LEU A 122 5.00 12.26 17.82
N ASP A 123 5.74 11.35 18.43
CA ASP A 123 6.18 11.44 19.83
C ASP A 123 7.18 12.59 20.07
N VAL A 124 8.00 12.92 19.07
CA VAL A 124 9.14 13.84 19.24
C VAL A 124 8.95 15.19 18.55
N VAL A 125 8.06 15.29 17.56
CA VAL A 125 7.92 16.48 16.70
C VAL A 125 7.60 17.76 17.50
N ASP A 126 6.85 17.65 18.60
CA ASP A 126 6.52 18.79 19.44
C ASP A 126 7.70 19.32 20.24
N ALA A 127 8.68 18.46 20.53
CA ALA A 127 9.91 18.80 21.25
C ALA A 127 11.02 19.35 20.34
N VAL A 128 10.85 19.34 19.01
CA VAL A 128 11.84 19.89 18.08
C VAL A 128 11.95 21.41 18.29
N PRO A 129 13.13 21.94 18.69
CA PRO A 129 13.30 23.36 18.98
C PRO A 129 13.32 24.21 17.71
N ASP A 130 13.81 23.65 16.59
CA ASP A 130 14.04 24.38 15.34
C ASP A 130 12.80 24.47 14.43
N TYR A 131 11.65 23.95 14.87
CA TYR A 131 10.40 24.04 14.13
C TYR A 131 9.47 25.12 14.70
N THR A 132 8.95 25.94 13.80
CA THR A 132 7.74 26.74 14.06
C THR A 132 6.53 25.84 14.32
N ALA A 133 5.49 26.37 14.99
CA ALA A 133 4.24 25.65 15.20
C ALA A 133 3.59 25.17 13.87
N ALA A 134 3.70 25.97 12.82
CA ALA A 134 3.22 25.64 11.49
C ALA A 134 4.02 24.48 10.85
N GLN A 135 5.34 24.42 11.04
CA GLN A 135 6.15 23.29 10.57
C GLN A 135 5.85 22.01 11.33
N LYS A 136 5.66 22.07 12.66
CA LYS A 136 5.23 20.92 13.48
C LYS A 136 3.91 20.35 12.98
N SER A 137 2.93 21.23 12.72
CA SER A 137 1.64 20.84 12.15
C SER A 137 1.79 20.23 10.76
N GLY A 138 2.63 20.80 9.88
CA GLY A 138 2.93 20.24 8.57
C GLY A 138 3.50 18.81 8.62
N VAL A 139 4.43 18.54 9.53
CA VAL A 139 4.98 17.20 9.76
C VAL A 139 3.90 16.24 10.26
N LYS A 140 3.14 16.62 11.29
CA LYS A 140 2.06 15.78 11.85
C LYS A 140 1.03 15.40 10.79
N GLY A 141 0.56 16.38 10.03
CA GLY A 141 -0.45 16.18 9.00
C GLY A 141 0.02 15.26 7.88
N PHE A 142 1.27 15.41 7.45
CA PHE A 142 1.86 14.51 6.46
C PHE A 142 2.01 13.08 6.98
N VAL A 143 2.59 12.92 8.18
CA VAL A 143 2.84 11.61 8.81
C VAL A 143 1.55 10.85 9.10
N LYS A 144 0.54 11.51 9.68
CA LYS A 144 -0.78 10.91 9.96
C LYS A 144 -1.49 10.48 8.68
N THR A 145 -1.32 11.20 7.56
CA THR A 145 -1.87 10.79 6.25
C THR A 145 -1.29 9.45 5.80
N PHE A 146 0.02 9.25 5.95
CA PHE A 146 0.68 7.98 5.60
C PHE A 146 0.35 6.86 6.59
N MET A 147 0.21 7.15 7.89
CA MET A 147 -0.29 6.17 8.85
C MET A 147 -1.67 5.66 8.47
N ALA A 148 -2.59 6.57 8.14
CA ALA A 148 -3.94 6.20 7.71
C ALA A 148 -3.94 5.37 6.42
N LEU A 149 -3.01 5.65 5.48
CA LEU A 149 -2.80 4.83 4.29
C LEU A 149 -2.32 3.40 4.65
N GLU A 150 -1.38 3.24 5.58
CA GLU A 150 -0.91 1.92 6.03
C GLU A 150 -2.05 1.11 6.66
N TYR A 151 -2.84 1.70 7.57
CA TYR A 151 -4.00 1.03 8.15
C TYR A 151 -5.04 0.66 7.10
N MET A 152 -5.36 1.58 6.18
CA MET A 152 -6.28 1.30 5.08
C MET A 152 -5.81 0.11 4.24
N ASN A 153 -4.52 0.03 3.92
CA ASN A 153 -3.97 -1.10 3.16
C ASN A 153 -4.08 -2.42 3.92
N GLN A 154 -3.79 -2.44 5.23
CA GLN A 154 -3.95 -3.66 6.03
C GLN A 154 -5.43 -4.05 6.19
N LEU A 155 -6.36 -3.10 6.33
CA LEU A 155 -7.79 -3.38 6.40
C LEU A 155 -8.33 -4.00 5.11
N ARG A 156 -7.80 -3.62 3.95
CA ARG A 156 -8.15 -4.24 2.67
C ARG A 156 -7.72 -5.70 2.60
N VAL A 157 -6.70 -6.09 3.34
CA VAL A 157 -6.09 -7.43 3.28
C VAL A 157 -6.66 -8.36 4.36
N ARG A 158 -6.73 -7.87 5.60
CA ARG A 158 -7.18 -8.63 6.78
C ARG A 158 -8.69 -8.59 6.97
N ASP A 159 -9.33 -7.51 6.50
CA ASP A 159 -10.78 -7.32 6.52
C ASP A 159 -11.38 -7.65 7.89
N THR A 160 -12.24 -8.67 7.96
CA THR A 160 -12.97 -9.08 9.18
C THR A 160 -12.07 -9.58 10.31
N PHE A 161 -10.79 -9.89 10.06
CA PHE A 161 -9.84 -10.22 11.12
C PHE A 161 -9.40 -9.02 11.94
N GLY A 162 -9.62 -7.80 11.45
CA GLY A 162 -9.18 -6.59 12.13
C GLY A 162 -7.66 -6.43 12.12
N LEU A 163 -7.16 -5.52 12.96
CA LEU A 163 -5.74 -5.20 13.07
C LEU A 163 -5.41 -4.58 14.44
N VAL A 164 -4.13 -4.35 14.70
CA VAL A 164 -3.63 -3.55 15.80
C VAL A 164 -3.52 -2.09 15.34
N PHE A 165 -4.32 -1.20 15.91
CA PHE A 165 -4.29 0.21 15.51
C PHE A 165 -3.22 0.98 16.29
N ASP A 166 -3.36 1.08 17.61
CA ASP A 166 -2.44 1.85 18.44
C ASP A 166 -1.15 1.06 18.73
N VAL A 167 -0.10 1.28 17.92
CA VAL A 167 1.19 0.57 18.03
C VAL A 167 1.93 1.08 19.28
N PRO A 168 2.15 0.25 20.32
CA PRO A 168 2.76 0.71 21.57
C PRO A 168 4.21 1.12 21.37
N LYS A 169 4.67 2.22 22.00
CA LYS A 169 6.07 2.67 21.93
C LYS A 169 7.07 1.64 22.44
N ASP A 170 6.73 0.97 23.54
CA ASP A 170 7.53 -0.16 24.05
C ASP A 170 7.29 -1.39 23.15
N PRO A 171 8.32 -1.91 22.45
CA PRO A 171 8.17 -3.07 21.58
C PRO A 171 7.86 -4.37 22.33
N THR A 172 8.04 -4.40 23.66
CA THR A 172 7.67 -5.55 24.51
C THR A 172 6.18 -5.57 24.85
N VAL A 173 5.49 -4.43 24.69
CA VAL A 173 4.05 -4.32 24.91
C VAL A 173 3.32 -4.64 23.61
N GLN A 174 2.41 -5.61 23.68
CA GLN A 174 1.60 -6.00 22.54
C GLN A 174 0.37 -5.09 22.40
N GLY A 175 0.20 -4.49 21.23
CA GLY A 175 -0.98 -3.67 20.94
C GLY A 175 -2.27 -4.51 20.92
N VAL A 176 -3.42 -3.85 21.04
CA VAL A 176 -4.73 -4.53 21.09
C VAL A 176 -5.29 -4.70 19.68
N PHE A 177 -5.75 -5.90 19.35
CA PHE A 177 -6.53 -6.14 18.13
C PHE A 177 -7.93 -5.55 18.29
N ILE A 178 -8.30 -4.72 17.32
CA ILE A 178 -9.63 -4.14 17.24
C ILE A 178 -10.37 -4.66 16.02
N THR A 179 -11.69 -4.51 16.05
CA THR A 179 -12.54 -4.94 14.93
C THR A 179 -12.26 -4.13 13.68
N ARG A 180 -12.62 -4.68 12.52
CA ARG A 180 -12.55 -3.99 11.24
C ARG A 180 -13.26 -2.64 11.25
N ASP A 181 -14.49 -2.59 11.76
CA ASP A 181 -15.32 -1.40 11.67
C ASP A 181 -14.83 -0.30 12.62
N GLU A 182 -14.31 -0.69 13.79
CA GLU A 182 -13.60 0.22 14.70
C GLU A 182 -12.32 0.76 14.05
N ALA A 183 -11.49 -0.11 13.46
CA ALA A 183 -10.25 0.28 12.79
C ALA A 183 -10.50 1.21 11.60
N TYR A 184 -11.52 0.95 10.79
CA TYR A 184 -11.94 1.87 9.72
C TYR A 184 -12.36 3.23 10.27
N THR A 185 -13.06 3.25 11.41
CA THR A 185 -13.51 4.50 12.05
C THR A 185 -12.33 5.29 12.62
N LYS A 186 -11.37 4.62 13.28
CA LYS A 186 -10.14 5.27 13.73
C LYS A 186 -9.26 5.74 12.57
N THR A 187 -9.15 4.96 11.49
CA THR A 187 -8.42 5.36 10.27
C THR A 187 -9.05 6.59 9.63
N ALA A 188 -10.39 6.65 9.60
CA ALA A 188 -11.15 7.78 9.12
C ALA A 188 -10.88 9.04 9.95
N ALA A 189 -10.91 8.93 11.28
CA ALA A 189 -10.57 10.03 12.18
C ALA A 189 -9.12 10.50 12.00
N LEU A 190 -8.17 9.57 11.82
CA LEU A 190 -6.77 9.89 11.61
C LEU A 190 -6.53 10.72 10.33
N PHE A 191 -7.27 10.45 9.26
CA PHE A 191 -7.26 11.33 8.08
C PHE A 191 -7.78 12.74 8.40
N ASP A 192 -8.82 12.87 9.22
CA ASP A 192 -9.43 14.15 9.59
C ASP A 192 -8.54 14.96 10.57
N ASP A 193 -7.85 14.29 11.48
CA ASP A 193 -6.79 14.89 12.30
C ASP A 193 -5.65 15.39 11.40
N ALA A 194 -5.24 14.58 10.43
CA ALA A 194 -4.23 14.99 9.46
C ALA A 194 -4.67 16.21 8.63
N LYS A 195 -5.96 16.30 8.26
CA LYS A 195 -6.51 17.49 7.59
C LYS A 195 -6.38 18.72 8.48
N THR A 196 -6.69 18.61 9.77
CA THR A 196 -6.59 19.71 10.72
C THR A 196 -5.15 20.21 10.84
N ASP A 197 -4.19 19.28 10.98
CA ASP A 197 -2.76 19.60 11.03
C ASP A 197 -2.25 20.22 9.73
N LEU A 198 -2.69 19.73 8.56
CA LEU A 198 -2.31 20.30 7.25
C LEU A 198 -2.90 21.68 7.02
N ALA A 199 -4.09 21.98 7.56
CA ALA A 199 -4.70 23.31 7.48
C ALA A 199 -4.00 24.32 8.40
N ALA A 200 -3.43 23.85 9.52
CA ALA A 200 -2.60 24.67 10.41
C ALA A 200 -1.13 24.76 9.95
N ALA A 201 -0.76 24.02 8.89
CA ALA A 201 0.58 24.05 8.35
C ALA A 201 0.85 25.33 7.54
N GLY A 202 2.12 25.71 7.46
CA GLY A 202 2.55 26.88 6.69
C GLY A 202 2.42 26.67 5.17
N THR A 203 3.03 27.56 4.40
CA THR A 203 3.00 27.50 2.93
C THR A 203 3.91 26.42 2.34
N ALA A 204 4.84 25.86 3.13
CA ALA A 204 5.78 24.82 2.71
C ALA A 204 6.01 23.79 3.83
N PHE A 205 6.30 22.55 3.44
CA PHE A 205 6.79 21.54 4.38
C PHE A 205 8.25 21.86 4.80
N PRO A 206 8.67 21.47 6.01
CA PRO A 206 10.07 21.60 6.43
C PRO A 206 10.99 20.54 5.80
N PHE A 207 10.44 19.56 5.09
CA PHE A 207 11.16 18.48 4.41
C PHE A 207 10.87 18.49 2.91
N THR A 208 11.75 17.83 2.15
CA THR A 208 11.62 17.71 0.69
C THR A 208 10.84 16.46 0.32
N LEU A 209 9.87 16.61 -0.58
CA LEU A 209 9.17 15.48 -1.21
C LEU A 209 9.81 15.12 -2.55
N THR A 210 9.66 13.85 -2.93
CA THR A 210 10.14 13.36 -4.22
C THR A 210 9.36 13.98 -5.39
N THR A 211 9.88 13.82 -6.61
CA THR A 211 9.20 14.25 -7.84
C THR A 211 7.83 13.61 -8.05
N GLY A 212 7.53 12.50 -7.36
CA GLY A 212 6.22 11.86 -7.36
C GLY A 212 5.12 12.68 -6.67
N PHE A 213 5.48 13.77 -5.99
CA PHE A 213 4.55 14.73 -5.39
C PHE A 213 4.53 16.07 -6.13
N THR A 214 4.98 16.11 -7.39
CA THR A 214 4.91 17.32 -8.21
C THR A 214 3.47 17.84 -8.27
N GLY A 215 3.28 19.13 -7.95
CA GLY A 215 1.94 19.75 -7.83
C GLY A 215 1.26 19.54 -6.47
N PHE A 216 1.81 18.67 -5.61
CA PHE A 216 1.27 18.29 -4.30
C PHE A 216 2.29 18.45 -3.17
N SER A 217 3.35 19.25 -3.39
CA SER A 217 4.48 19.39 -2.47
C SER A 217 4.35 20.48 -1.41
N THR A 218 3.20 21.14 -1.34
CA THR A 218 2.87 22.12 -0.29
C THR A 218 1.78 21.55 0.61
N PRO A 219 1.66 22.00 1.88
CA PRO A 219 0.62 21.48 2.77
C PRO A 219 -0.80 21.64 2.22
N ALA A 220 -1.12 22.80 1.63
CA ALA A 220 -2.42 23.05 1.02
C ALA A 220 -2.74 22.10 -0.16
N ASN A 221 -1.76 21.82 -1.02
CA ASN A 221 -1.99 20.90 -2.14
C ASN A 221 -1.97 19.43 -1.67
N PHE A 222 -1.09 19.07 -0.74
CA PHE A 222 -1.06 17.73 -0.16
C PHE A 222 -2.34 17.40 0.62
N LEU A 223 -3.00 18.41 1.22
CA LEU A 223 -4.32 18.22 1.84
C LEU A 223 -5.32 17.61 0.85
N ARG A 224 -5.30 18.02 -0.42
CA ARG A 224 -6.17 17.44 -1.45
C ARG A 224 -5.89 15.96 -1.70
N VAL A 225 -4.64 15.53 -1.53
CA VAL A 225 -4.23 14.11 -1.59
C VAL A 225 -4.79 13.35 -0.40
N ASN A 226 -4.61 13.88 0.81
CA ASN A 226 -5.20 13.35 2.03
C ASN A 226 -6.72 13.15 1.88
N ARG A 227 -7.42 14.13 1.30
CA ARG A 227 -8.87 14.05 1.02
C ARG A 227 -9.23 13.01 -0.03
N GLY A 228 -8.43 12.86 -1.09
CA GLY A 228 -8.61 11.76 -2.05
C GLY A 228 -8.44 10.37 -1.43
N LEU A 229 -7.46 10.19 -0.55
CA LEU A 229 -7.23 8.92 0.16
C LEU A 229 -8.35 8.64 1.19
N LYS A 230 -8.83 9.68 1.88
CA LYS A 230 -10.01 9.60 2.74
C LYS A 230 -11.25 9.18 1.95
N ALA A 231 -11.47 9.72 0.76
CA ALA A 231 -12.58 9.30 -0.09
C ALA A 231 -12.54 7.82 -0.44
N ARG A 232 -11.35 7.28 -0.79
CA ARG A 232 -11.15 5.85 -1.01
C ARG A 232 -11.54 5.03 0.23
N LEU A 233 -11.11 5.47 1.42
CA LEU A 233 -11.49 4.83 2.68
C LEU A 233 -13.00 4.84 2.90
N GLU A 234 -13.66 5.97 2.69
CA GLU A 234 -15.10 6.11 2.93
C GLU A 234 -15.93 5.29 1.93
N VAL A 235 -15.50 5.20 0.68
CA VAL A 235 -16.04 4.24 -0.29
C VAL A 235 -15.91 2.81 0.25
N TYR A 236 -14.73 2.42 0.76
CA TYR A 236 -14.52 1.10 1.38
C TYR A 236 -15.42 0.83 2.60
N ARG A 237 -15.79 1.87 3.34
CA ARG A 237 -16.73 1.81 4.48
C ARG A 237 -18.21 1.84 4.08
N GLY A 238 -18.53 2.07 2.80
CA GLY A 238 -19.90 2.28 2.34
C GLY A 238 -20.50 3.62 2.80
N ARG A 239 -19.64 4.58 3.18
CA ARG A 239 -20.03 5.92 3.65
C ARG A 239 -20.06 6.89 2.47
N TRP A 240 -21.06 6.73 1.61
CA TRP A 240 -21.10 7.40 0.31
C TRP A 240 -21.16 8.93 0.38
N ALA A 241 -21.94 9.50 1.31
CA ALA A 241 -22.01 10.95 1.50
C ALA A 241 -20.67 11.52 2.02
N ASP A 242 -20.01 10.82 2.94
CA ASP A 242 -18.70 11.20 3.46
C ASP A 242 -17.62 11.11 2.37
N ALA A 243 -17.72 10.09 1.50
CA ALA A 243 -16.86 9.96 0.34
C ALA A 243 -17.01 11.14 -0.63
N LEU A 244 -18.24 11.55 -0.98
CA LEU A 244 -18.48 12.72 -1.83
C LEU A 244 -17.94 14.01 -1.20
N THR A 245 -18.10 14.16 0.12
CA THR A 245 -17.56 15.32 0.85
C THR A 245 -16.03 15.36 0.73
N ALA A 246 -15.36 14.24 1.00
CA ALA A 246 -13.91 14.14 0.85
C ALA A 246 -13.45 14.34 -0.61
N LEU A 247 -14.20 13.83 -1.60
CA LEU A 247 -13.90 14.02 -3.02
C LEU A 247 -13.99 15.50 -3.42
N ASN A 248 -14.98 16.24 -2.94
CA ASN A 248 -15.13 17.67 -3.25
C ASN A 248 -13.96 18.51 -2.71
N GLU A 249 -13.31 18.07 -1.64
CA GLU A 249 -12.11 18.71 -1.08
C GLU A 249 -10.80 18.19 -1.70
N SER A 250 -10.88 17.23 -2.63
CA SER A 250 -9.71 16.56 -3.22
C SER A 250 -9.19 17.27 -4.47
N PHE A 251 -8.38 16.56 -5.25
CA PHE A 251 -7.89 17.02 -6.55
C PHE A 251 -8.65 16.44 -7.75
N ILE A 252 -9.82 15.83 -7.50
CA ILE A 252 -10.70 15.32 -8.56
C ILE A 252 -10.99 16.42 -9.60
N SER A 253 -10.89 16.05 -10.88
CA SER A 253 -11.17 16.96 -11.99
C SER A 253 -11.68 16.21 -13.20
N THR A 254 -12.80 16.67 -13.75
CA THR A 254 -13.34 16.24 -15.05
C THR A 254 -13.26 17.37 -16.09
N ALA A 255 -12.35 18.33 -15.90
CA ALA A 255 -12.20 19.48 -16.79
C ALA A 255 -11.58 19.11 -18.15
N ALA A 256 -10.71 18.10 -18.19
CA ALA A 256 -10.07 17.62 -19.42
C ALA A 256 -9.87 16.09 -19.36
N GLY A 257 -10.43 15.38 -20.33
CA GLY A 257 -10.30 13.92 -20.48
C GLY A 257 -9.01 13.50 -21.19
N THR A 258 -7.85 13.99 -20.74
CA THR A 258 -6.54 13.64 -21.34
C THR A 258 -5.80 12.62 -20.49
N THR A 259 -4.86 11.89 -21.09
CA THR A 259 -3.98 10.96 -20.35
C THR A 259 -3.28 11.64 -19.17
N ALA A 260 -2.79 12.88 -19.36
CA ALA A 260 -2.18 13.66 -18.27
C ALA A 260 -3.19 14.07 -17.18
N GLY A 261 -4.42 14.41 -17.56
CA GLY A 261 -5.50 14.70 -16.62
C GLY A 261 -5.86 13.50 -15.76
N PHE A 262 -5.95 12.30 -16.35
CA PHE A 262 -6.20 11.05 -15.62
C PHE A 262 -5.03 10.61 -14.74
N ALA A 263 -3.80 10.89 -15.17
CA ALA A 263 -2.56 10.61 -14.43
C ALA A 263 -2.17 11.72 -13.43
N THR A 264 -2.99 12.76 -13.24
CA THR A 264 -2.72 13.75 -12.19
C THR A 264 -2.88 13.06 -10.83
N GLY A 265 -1.85 13.09 -9.98
CA GLY A 265 -1.86 12.39 -8.70
C GLY A 265 -0.50 12.36 -8.02
N VAL A 266 -0.37 11.50 -7.00
CA VAL A 266 0.90 11.26 -6.28
C VAL A 266 1.40 9.85 -6.49
N TYR A 267 2.72 9.71 -6.52
CA TYR A 267 3.40 8.50 -6.97
C TYR A 267 4.57 8.12 -6.07
N HIS A 268 4.79 6.82 -5.92
CA HIS A 268 6.08 6.29 -5.49
C HIS A 268 7.07 6.32 -6.65
N VAL A 269 8.17 7.05 -6.48
CA VAL A 269 9.25 7.13 -7.47
C VAL A 269 10.33 6.10 -7.20
N TYR A 270 11.06 5.73 -8.24
CA TYR A 270 12.16 4.76 -8.21
C TYR A 270 13.35 5.33 -8.98
N SER A 271 14.56 4.91 -8.63
CA SER A 271 15.77 5.34 -9.34
C SER A 271 16.86 4.28 -9.27
N THR A 272 17.91 4.44 -10.09
CA THR A 272 19.14 3.66 -10.03
C THR A 272 20.25 4.38 -9.25
N ALA A 273 19.92 5.47 -8.54
CA ALA A 273 20.90 6.18 -7.73
C ALA A 273 21.40 5.27 -6.58
N SER A 274 22.67 5.43 -6.19
CA SER A 274 23.24 4.67 -5.08
C SER A 274 22.41 4.85 -3.81
N GLY A 275 22.00 3.74 -3.19
CA GLY A 275 21.18 3.74 -1.98
C GLY A 275 19.66 3.87 -2.22
N ASP A 276 19.19 3.93 -3.47
CA ASP A 276 17.77 3.92 -3.81
C ASP A 276 17.32 2.59 -4.42
N ALA A 277 16.00 2.40 -4.59
CA ALA A 277 15.39 1.20 -5.12
C ALA A 277 14.86 1.38 -6.55
N THR A 278 14.98 0.32 -7.35
CA THR A 278 14.31 0.18 -8.64
C THR A 278 12.86 -0.30 -8.46
N ASN A 279 12.02 -0.08 -9.46
CA ASN A 279 10.63 -0.54 -9.47
C ASN A 279 10.60 -2.09 -9.48
N PRO A 280 10.03 -2.73 -8.44
CA PRO A 280 10.00 -4.20 -8.33
C PRO A 280 9.05 -4.89 -9.31
N LEU A 281 8.21 -4.13 -10.03
CA LEU A 281 7.23 -4.63 -11.01
C LEU A 281 7.74 -4.52 -12.46
N PHE A 282 8.98 -4.06 -12.65
CA PHE A 282 9.61 -3.99 -13.95
C PHE A 282 10.04 -5.38 -14.43
N ASP A 283 9.30 -5.92 -15.39
CA ASP A 283 9.58 -7.20 -16.06
C ASP A 283 9.32 -7.10 -17.57
N PRO A 284 10.11 -6.28 -18.31
CA PRO A 284 9.81 -5.92 -19.70
C PRO A 284 10.03 -7.08 -20.68
N ALA A 285 10.84 -8.07 -20.30
CA ALA A 285 11.03 -9.33 -21.01
C ALA A 285 10.58 -10.42 -20.03
N PRO A 286 9.27 -10.74 -20.01
CA PRO A 286 8.61 -11.36 -18.86
C PRO A 286 9.34 -12.63 -18.47
N ARG A 287 10.06 -12.56 -17.34
CA ARG A 287 10.74 -13.69 -16.71
C ARG A 287 9.83 -14.37 -15.70
N ALA A 288 8.91 -13.60 -15.10
CA ALA A 288 8.07 -14.04 -14.00
C ALA A 288 6.63 -13.53 -14.13
N ILE A 289 6.44 -12.24 -14.42
CA ILE A 289 5.14 -11.57 -14.28
C ILE A 289 4.42 -11.52 -15.63
N VAL A 290 3.20 -12.06 -15.64
CA VAL A 290 2.30 -12.06 -16.81
C VAL A 290 0.89 -11.66 -16.37
N ALA A 291 0.12 -11.02 -17.25
CA ALA A 291 -1.31 -10.86 -17.01
C ALA A 291 -2.03 -12.21 -17.21
N VAL A 292 -3.19 -12.37 -16.60
CA VAL A 292 -4.09 -13.47 -17.00
C VAL A 292 -4.50 -13.27 -18.47
N PRO A 293 -4.62 -14.33 -19.29
CA PRO A 293 -5.02 -14.20 -20.70
C PRO A 293 -6.31 -13.40 -20.87
N GLU A 294 -7.25 -13.57 -19.93
CA GLU A 294 -8.55 -12.93 -19.93
C GLU A 294 -8.51 -11.41 -19.78
N PHE A 295 -7.40 -10.84 -19.33
CA PHE A 295 -7.26 -9.39 -19.29
C PHE A 295 -7.47 -8.78 -20.68
N LEU A 296 -6.91 -9.39 -21.72
CA LEU A 296 -7.09 -8.93 -23.10
C LEU A 296 -8.32 -9.52 -23.79
N THR A 297 -8.69 -10.78 -23.50
CA THR A 297 -9.85 -11.39 -24.19
C THR A 297 -11.19 -10.89 -23.69
N ASP A 298 -11.30 -10.47 -22.44
CA ASP A 298 -12.55 -9.90 -21.87
C ASP A 298 -12.71 -8.41 -22.17
N ALA A 299 -11.66 -7.75 -22.71
CA ALA A 299 -11.69 -6.31 -22.95
C ALA A 299 -12.78 -5.98 -23.97
N ARG A 300 -13.69 -5.07 -23.63
CA ARG A 300 -14.78 -4.67 -24.51
C ARG A 300 -14.23 -4.03 -25.78
N LEU A 301 -14.98 -4.18 -26.85
CA LEU A 301 -14.61 -3.60 -28.14
C LEU A 301 -15.11 -2.16 -28.24
N ARG A 302 -14.29 -1.34 -28.87
CA ARG A 302 -14.60 -0.01 -29.37
C ARG A 302 -15.40 -0.13 -30.67
N THR A 303 -15.96 0.98 -31.15
CA THR A 303 -16.76 1.03 -32.39
C THR A 303 -16.02 0.53 -33.63
N ASP A 304 -14.69 0.71 -33.67
CA ASP A 304 -13.80 0.27 -34.75
C ASP A 304 -13.40 -1.22 -34.66
N GLY A 305 -13.94 -1.96 -33.69
CA GLY A 305 -13.61 -3.37 -33.44
C GLY A 305 -12.30 -3.60 -32.69
N SER A 306 -11.53 -2.55 -32.39
CA SER A 306 -10.35 -2.66 -31.52
C SER A 306 -10.76 -2.75 -30.04
N ARG A 307 -9.85 -3.21 -29.18
CA ARG A 307 -10.12 -3.37 -27.74
C ARG A 307 -10.05 -2.02 -27.01
N ASP A 308 -10.70 -1.95 -25.85
CA ASP A 308 -10.57 -0.87 -24.87
C ASP A 308 -9.11 -0.40 -24.73
N LEU A 309 -8.89 0.91 -24.90
CA LEU A 309 -7.55 1.50 -24.90
C LEU A 309 -6.82 1.29 -23.57
N ARG A 310 -7.54 1.18 -22.45
CA ARG A 310 -6.95 0.90 -21.13
C ARG A 310 -6.39 -0.53 -21.05
N ALA A 311 -6.95 -1.48 -21.80
CA ALA A 311 -6.42 -2.82 -21.89
C ALA A 311 -5.15 -2.84 -22.75
N THR A 312 -5.21 -2.28 -23.96
CA THR A 312 -4.11 -2.34 -24.94
C THR A 312 -2.94 -1.45 -24.60
N SER A 313 -3.14 -0.39 -23.81
CA SER A 313 -2.05 0.44 -23.28
C SER A 313 -1.33 -0.18 -22.09
N LYS A 314 -1.90 -1.23 -21.47
CA LYS A 314 -1.38 -1.83 -20.23
C LYS A 314 -0.92 -3.27 -20.36
N ALA A 315 -1.33 -3.99 -21.40
CA ALA A 315 -0.82 -5.30 -21.70
C ALA A 315 -0.80 -5.59 -23.20
N VAL A 316 0.09 -6.49 -23.60
CA VAL A 316 0.25 -6.94 -24.98
C VAL A 316 0.54 -8.44 -25.03
N VAL A 317 0.11 -9.11 -26.09
CA VAL A 317 0.52 -10.49 -26.35
C VAL A 317 2.00 -10.49 -26.76
N GLY A 318 2.85 -11.12 -25.96
CA GLY A 318 4.28 -11.28 -26.21
C GLY A 318 4.63 -12.57 -26.94
N THR A 319 5.90 -12.69 -27.32
CA THR A 319 6.46 -13.90 -27.95
C THR A 319 6.92 -14.94 -26.92
N VAL A 320 7.15 -14.52 -25.67
CA VAL A 320 7.54 -15.40 -24.57
C VAL A 320 6.30 -15.92 -23.87
N ASN A 321 6.13 -17.24 -23.83
CA ASN A 321 5.07 -17.89 -23.05
C ASN A 321 5.68 -18.48 -21.78
N LEU A 322 5.27 -17.96 -20.62
CA LEU A 322 5.66 -18.54 -19.34
C LEU A 322 4.66 -19.61 -18.95
N ALA A 323 5.16 -20.75 -18.45
CA ALA A 323 4.34 -21.85 -18.00
C ALA A 323 4.90 -22.45 -16.72
N THR A 324 4.05 -22.62 -15.72
CA THR A 324 4.38 -23.34 -14.47
C THR A 324 3.11 -23.92 -13.89
N GLN A 325 3.22 -25.03 -13.16
CA GLN A 325 2.09 -25.68 -12.47
C GLN A 325 0.82 -25.87 -13.32
N GLY A 326 0.97 -26.16 -14.62
CA GLY A 326 -0.15 -26.45 -15.52
C GLY A 326 -0.93 -25.21 -16.02
N ILE A 327 -0.45 -24.00 -15.73
CA ILE A 327 -0.98 -22.75 -16.29
C ILE A 327 0.09 -22.05 -17.12
N SER A 328 -0.36 -21.24 -18.09
CA SER A 328 0.54 -20.44 -18.91
C SER A 328 -0.09 -19.12 -19.34
N SER A 329 0.76 -18.16 -19.68
CA SER A 329 0.35 -16.92 -20.33
C SER A 329 1.55 -16.32 -21.05
N ASN A 330 1.28 -15.74 -22.21
CA ASN A 330 2.20 -14.86 -22.94
C ASN A 330 1.72 -13.41 -22.94
N VAL A 331 0.70 -13.06 -22.14
CA VAL A 331 0.24 -11.67 -22.03
C VAL A 331 1.16 -10.92 -21.09
N ARG A 332 1.95 -10.00 -21.64
CA ARG A 332 2.92 -9.18 -20.91
C ARG A 332 2.29 -7.86 -20.46
N PRO A 333 2.26 -7.56 -19.14
CA PRO A 333 1.98 -6.22 -18.65
C PRO A 333 3.05 -5.22 -19.11
N ILE A 334 2.63 -4.05 -19.58
CA ILE A 334 3.52 -2.96 -20.05
C ILE A 334 3.32 -1.66 -19.26
N VAL A 335 2.64 -1.75 -18.10
CA VAL A 335 2.35 -0.61 -17.20
C VAL A 335 3.64 0.04 -16.68
N TYR A 336 4.68 -0.75 -16.45
CA TYR A 336 5.97 -0.30 -15.93
C TYR A 336 7.09 -0.57 -16.96
N PRO A 337 7.24 0.28 -17.99
CA PRO A 337 8.16 0.04 -19.10
C PRO A 337 9.64 0.24 -18.75
N THR A 338 9.97 0.79 -17.58
CA THR A 338 11.36 0.96 -17.10
C THR A 338 11.49 0.58 -15.63
N ASN A 339 12.70 0.23 -15.20
CA ASN A 339 13.04 -0.06 -13.79
C ASN A 339 12.96 1.18 -12.87
N VAL A 340 12.58 2.34 -13.40
CA VAL A 340 12.37 3.59 -12.66
C VAL A 340 10.97 4.17 -12.87
N THR A 341 10.08 3.45 -13.58
CA THR A 341 8.69 3.89 -13.74
C THR A 341 8.04 4.00 -12.37
N SER A 342 7.35 5.11 -12.12
CA SER A 342 6.70 5.35 -10.82
C SER A 342 5.40 4.54 -10.68
N ILE A 343 5.05 4.18 -9.44
CA ILE A 343 3.78 3.48 -9.12
C ILE A 343 2.81 4.49 -8.49
N PRO A 344 1.57 4.63 -8.99
CA PRO A 344 0.60 5.57 -8.44
C PRO A 344 0.15 5.17 -7.02
N ILE A 345 0.12 6.13 -6.10
CA ILE A 345 -0.49 5.96 -4.77
C ILE A 345 -1.99 6.25 -4.87
N ILE A 346 -2.34 7.34 -5.55
CA ILE A 346 -3.70 7.75 -5.92
C ILE A 346 -3.64 8.77 -7.06
N ARG A 347 -4.60 8.70 -7.99
CA ARG A 347 -4.65 9.57 -9.18
C ARG A 347 -6.08 9.90 -9.58
N ASN A 348 -6.24 10.91 -10.42
CA ASN A 348 -7.52 11.52 -10.74
C ASN A 348 -8.52 10.53 -11.37
N GLU A 349 -8.07 9.62 -12.24
CA GLU A 349 -8.95 8.59 -12.81
C GLU A 349 -9.63 7.75 -11.73
N GLU A 350 -8.90 7.39 -10.67
CA GLU A 350 -9.47 6.67 -9.54
C GLU A 350 -10.48 7.55 -8.78
N LEU A 351 -10.19 8.83 -8.56
CA LEU A 351 -11.10 9.74 -7.86
C LEU A 351 -12.45 9.86 -8.60
N ILE A 352 -12.42 9.93 -9.93
CA ILE A 352 -13.64 9.97 -10.76
C ILE A 352 -14.43 8.67 -10.60
N LEU A 353 -13.76 7.52 -10.60
CA LEU A 353 -14.42 6.23 -10.39
C LEU A 353 -14.95 6.07 -8.95
N LEU A 354 -14.27 6.61 -7.95
CA LEU A 354 -14.77 6.66 -6.57
C LEU A 354 -16.00 7.58 -6.46
N ARG A 355 -16.05 8.68 -7.21
CA ARG A 355 -17.23 9.56 -7.29
C ARG A 355 -18.41 8.88 -7.98
N ALA A 356 -18.16 8.14 -9.05
CA ALA A 356 -19.17 7.30 -9.69
C ALA A 356 -19.72 6.26 -8.69
N GLU A 357 -18.83 5.56 -7.98
CA GLU A 357 -19.18 4.54 -6.98
C GLU A 357 -20.05 5.11 -5.84
N ALA A 358 -19.65 6.25 -5.27
CA ALA A 358 -20.43 6.92 -4.23
C ALA A 358 -21.81 7.38 -4.74
N ASN A 359 -21.89 7.88 -5.98
CA ASN A 359 -23.17 8.26 -6.58
C ASN A 359 -24.07 7.04 -6.86
N ILE A 360 -23.51 5.90 -7.26
CA ILE A 360 -24.26 4.63 -7.37
C ILE A 360 -24.84 4.26 -6.00
N GLY A 361 -24.03 4.31 -4.95
CA GLY A 361 -24.44 3.99 -3.58
C GLY A 361 -25.53 4.91 -3.01
N LEU A 362 -25.64 6.14 -3.50
CA LEU A 362 -26.69 7.10 -3.14
C LEU A 362 -27.92 7.06 -4.07
N GLY A 363 -27.91 6.22 -5.11
CA GLY A 363 -28.98 6.19 -6.12
C GLY A 363 -28.94 7.34 -7.13
N ASN A 364 -27.88 8.16 -7.14
CA ASN A 364 -27.67 9.27 -8.06
C ASN A 364 -27.19 8.78 -9.45
N ARG A 365 -28.04 8.00 -10.14
CA ARG A 365 -27.67 7.31 -11.40
C ARG A 365 -27.14 8.25 -12.48
N ALA A 366 -27.77 9.39 -12.69
CA ALA A 366 -27.35 10.34 -13.74
C ALA A 366 -25.92 10.85 -13.50
N ALA A 367 -25.57 11.20 -12.25
CA ALA A 367 -24.23 11.62 -11.89
C ALA A 367 -23.21 10.49 -12.04
N ALA A 368 -23.58 9.27 -11.63
CA ALA A 368 -22.72 8.10 -11.83
C ALA A 368 -22.46 7.80 -13.31
N ILE A 369 -23.49 7.84 -14.16
CA ILE A 369 -23.38 7.64 -15.60
C ILE A 369 -22.48 8.71 -16.22
N ALA A 370 -22.55 9.96 -15.78
CA ALA A 370 -21.68 11.03 -16.27
C ALA A 370 -20.20 10.74 -15.95
N ASP A 371 -19.87 10.34 -14.72
CA ASP A 371 -18.49 10.00 -14.34
C ASP A 371 -17.98 8.74 -15.05
N LEU A 372 -18.80 7.69 -15.14
CA LEU A 372 -18.46 6.48 -15.89
C LEU A 372 -18.22 6.82 -17.37
N ASN A 373 -19.12 7.56 -18.01
CA ASN A 373 -18.96 7.98 -19.40
C ASN A 373 -17.71 8.83 -19.61
N PHE A 374 -17.34 9.68 -18.65
CA PHE A 374 -16.11 10.46 -18.75
C PHE A 374 -14.87 9.56 -18.82
N VAL A 375 -14.75 8.56 -17.93
CA VAL A 375 -13.61 7.62 -17.95
C VAL A 375 -13.71 6.70 -19.17
N ARG A 376 -14.88 6.12 -19.41
CA ARG A 376 -15.15 5.16 -20.49
C ARG A 376 -14.81 5.70 -21.87
N THR A 377 -15.19 6.94 -22.16
CA THR A 377 -14.97 7.55 -23.49
C THR A 377 -13.58 8.16 -23.64
N ASN A 378 -12.99 8.74 -22.58
CA ASN A 378 -11.71 9.42 -22.72
C ASN A 378 -10.50 8.51 -22.44
N ALA A 379 -10.60 7.60 -21.47
CA ALA A 379 -9.53 6.66 -21.15
C ALA A 379 -9.65 5.35 -21.94
N GLY A 380 -10.87 4.79 -22.06
CA GLY A 380 -11.10 3.55 -22.81
C GLY A 380 -11.42 3.76 -24.29
N GLY A 381 -11.96 4.94 -24.63
CA GLY A 381 -12.63 5.25 -25.90
C GLY A 381 -13.64 4.21 -26.35
N LEU A 382 -14.32 3.64 -25.35
CA LEU A 382 -15.52 2.87 -25.55
C LEU A 382 -16.71 3.82 -25.79
N PRO A 383 -17.80 3.33 -26.43
CA PRO A 383 -19.04 4.07 -26.52
C PRO A 383 -19.58 4.44 -25.14
N ALA A 384 -20.13 5.64 -25.02
CA ALA A 384 -20.83 6.07 -23.82
C ALA A 384 -22.05 5.16 -23.53
N LEU A 385 -22.33 4.94 -22.26
CA LEU A 385 -23.61 4.44 -21.80
C LEU A 385 -24.70 5.46 -22.12
N ALA A 386 -25.89 4.97 -22.49
CA ALA A 386 -27.05 5.82 -22.67
C ALA A 386 -27.39 6.57 -21.38
N SER A 387 -27.94 7.78 -21.48
CA SER A 387 -28.31 8.60 -20.32
C SER A 387 -29.36 7.94 -19.43
N ASP A 388 -30.18 7.08 -20.02
CA ASP A 388 -31.23 6.27 -19.39
C ASP A 388 -30.82 4.80 -19.23
N PHE A 389 -29.52 4.49 -19.26
CA PHE A 389 -29.02 3.11 -19.12
C PHE A 389 -29.65 2.41 -17.91
N ALA A 390 -30.45 1.38 -18.19
CA ALA A 390 -31.23 0.65 -17.20
C ALA A 390 -30.46 -0.53 -16.56
N GLY A 391 -29.25 -0.83 -17.04
CA GLY A 391 -28.45 -1.95 -16.55
C GLY A 391 -27.79 -1.70 -15.18
N ASP A 392 -27.04 -2.71 -14.73
CA ASP A 392 -26.30 -2.66 -13.47
C ASP A 392 -25.07 -1.74 -13.58
N LEU A 393 -25.15 -0.57 -12.95
CA LEU A 393 -24.04 0.39 -12.89
C LEU A 393 -22.86 -0.13 -12.08
N VAL A 394 -23.08 -1.06 -11.14
CA VAL A 394 -21.96 -1.69 -10.41
C VAL A 394 -21.14 -2.55 -11.37
N THR A 395 -21.77 -3.31 -12.28
CA THR A 395 -21.05 -4.06 -13.31
C THR A 395 -20.22 -3.13 -14.21
N GLU A 396 -20.78 -1.98 -14.61
CA GLU A 396 -20.06 -0.99 -15.42
C GLU A 396 -18.89 -0.35 -14.66
N LEU A 397 -19.11 0.03 -13.40
CA LEU A 397 -18.07 0.54 -12.52
C LEU A 397 -16.93 -0.47 -12.33
N LEU A 398 -17.25 -1.74 -12.03
CA LEU A 398 -16.23 -2.77 -11.80
C LEU A 398 -15.43 -3.08 -13.07
N TYR A 399 -16.06 -3.02 -14.24
CA TYR A 399 -15.36 -3.10 -15.52
C TYR A 399 -14.39 -1.93 -15.66
N ASP A 400 -14.85 -0.69 -15.47
CA ASP A 400 -14.01 0.49 -15.63
C ASP A 400 -12.86 0.49 -14.62
N ARG A 401 -13.11 0.15 -13.35
CA ARG A 401 -12.07 0.01 -12.32
C ARG A 401 -11.04 -1.07 -12.64
N ARG A 402 -11.45 -2.25 -13.16
CA ARG A 402 -10.54 -3.33 -13.56
C ARG A 402 -9.51 -2.85 -14.58
N TYR A 403 -9.94 -2.12 -15.61
CA TYR A 403 -9.04 -1.67 -16.68
C TYR A 403 -8.31 -0.38 -16.32
N SER A 404 -9.02 0.56 -15.71
CA SER A 404 -8.44 1.81 -15.25
C SER A 404 -7.38 1.60 -14.19
N LEU A 405 -7.51 0.65 -13.25
CA LEU A 405 -6.58 0.48 -12.12
C LEU A 405 -5.72 -0.80 -12.19
N PHE A 406 -5.68 -1.43 -13.36
CA PHE A 406 -4.92 -2.67 -13.58
C PHE A 406 -3.47 -2.57 -13.12
N PHE A 407 -3.05 -3.55 -12.31
CA PHE A 407 -1.67 -3.76 -11.83
C PHE A 407 -1.09 -2.61 -10.99
N GLU A 408 -1.94 -1.88 -10.26
CA GLU A 408 -1.54 -0.80 -9.34
C GLU A 408 -1.47 -1.28 -7.88
N TYR A 409 -2.62 -1.57 -7.23
CA TYR A 409 -2.68 -1.97 -5.81
C TYR A 409 -3.68 -3.10 -5.54
N GLY A 410 -3.95 -3.95 -6.54
CA GLY A 410 -4.88 -5.09 -6.43
C GLY A 410 -6.32 -4.67 -6.07
N HIS A 411 -6.78 -3.54 -6.63
CA HIS A 411 -8.11 -3.00 -6.35
C HIS A 411 -9.22 -4.00 -6.73
N ARG A 412 -9.05 -4.72 -7.85
CA ARG A 412 -10.05 -5.68 -8.34
C ARG A 412 -10.43 -6.74 -7.31
N TRP A 413 -9.45 -7.25 -6.55
CA TRP A 413 -9.72 -8.23 -5.49
C TRP A 413 -10.62 -7.67 -4.39
N VAL A 414 -10.28 -6.46 -3.94
CA VAL A 414 -11.01 -5.75 -2.87
C VAL A 414 -12.40 -5.35 -3.34
N ASP A 415 -12.53 -4.87 -4.57
CA ASP A 415 -13.79 -4.50 -5.18
C ASP A 415 -14.69 -5.73 -5.35
N ALA A 416 -14.15 -6.84 -5.86
CA ALA A 416 -14.89 -8.10 -5.99
C ALA A 416 -15.40 -8.60 -4.64
N ARG A 417 -14.61 -8.47 -3.56
CA ARG A 417 -15.06 -8.82 -2.21
C ARG A 417 -16.19 -7.93 -1.73
N ARG A 418 -16.02 -6.61 -1.81
CA ARG A 418 -17.01 -5.62 -1.33
C ARG A 418 -18.39 -5.80 -1.97
N TYR A 419 -18.42 -6.19 -3.24
CA TYR A 419 -19.67 -6.39 -3.96
C TYR A 419 -20.17 -7.85 -3.97
N GLY A 420 -19.53 -8.77 -3.24
CA GLY A 420 -19.92 -10.18 -3.22
C GLY A 420 -19.66 -10.91 -4.55
N ARG A 421 -18.73 -10.39 -5.36
CA ARG A 421 -18.39 -10.83 -6.72
C ARG A 421 -17.11 -11.69 -6.78
N LEU A 422 -16.61 -12.19 -5.64
CA LEU A 422 -15.41 -13.04 -5.63
C LEU A 422 -15.58 -14.31 -6.50
N GLY A 423 -16.79 -14.85 -6.59
CA GLY A 423 -17.10 -15.99 -7.46
C GLY A 423 -16.95 -15.71 -8.96
N GLU A 424 -16.91 -14.44 -9.36
CA GLU A 424 -16.71 -14.02 -10.75
C GLU A 424 -15.21 -13.93 -11.13
N LEU A 425 -14.31 -14.05 -10.15
CA LEU A 425 -12.88 -14.10 -10.41
C LEU A 425 -12.51 -15.44 -11.02
N LYS A 426 -12.19 -15.43 -12.32
CA LYS A 426 -11.91 -16.64 -13.08
C LYS A 426 -10.73 -17.43 -12.50
N LYS A 427 -10.96 -18.72 -12.28
CA LYS A 427 -9.94 -19.70 -11.93
C LYS A 427 -9.26 -20.19 -13.20
N GLN A 428 -7.92 -20.20 -13.21
CA GLN A 428 -7.15 -20.72 -14.36
C GLN A 428 -7.21 -22.25 -14.44
N LEU A 429 -7.30 -22.93 -13.29
CA LEU A 429 -7.60 -24.36 -13.18
C LEU A 429 -8.72 -24.56 -12.16
N THR A 430 -9.49 -25.63 -12.29
CA THR A 430 -10.59 -25.98 -11.36
C THR A 430 -10.11 -26.17 -9.91
N THR A 431 -8.85 -26.55 -9.72
CA THR A 431 -8.19 -26.70 -8.41
C THR A 431 -7.80 -25.38 -7.76
N HIS A 432 -7.85 -24.26 -8.50
CA HIS A 432 -7.48 -22.96 -7.94
C HIS A 432 -8.56 -22.44 -6.97
N ARG A 433 -8.14 -21.62 -6.00
CA ARG A 433 -8.94 -21.07 -4.90
C ARG A 433 -9.00 -19.56 -4.97
N VAL A 434 -10.17 -18.97 -4.73
CA VAL A 434 -10.35 -17.52 -4.56
C VAL A 434 -10.42 -17.21 -3.07
N PHE A 435 -9.41 -16.52 -2.55
CA PHE A 435 -9.35 -16.17 -1.13
C PHE A 435 -10.12 -14.89 -0.85
N PRO A 436 -10.97 -14.85 0.19
CA PRO A 436 -11.68 -13.63 0.56
C PRO A 436 -10.79 -12.65 1.35
N LEU A 437 -9.79 -13.15 2.07
CA LEU A 437 -8.89 -12.34 2.90
C LEU A 437 -7.63 -13.15 3.20
N VAL A 438 -6.63 -12.52 3.81
CA VAL A 438 -5.34 -13.13 4.12
C VAL A 438 -5.18 -13.22 5.64
N PRO A 439 -4.73 -14.36 6.19
CA PRO A 439 -4.58 -14.52 7.64
C PRO A 439 -3.53 -13.60 8.24
N ILE A 440 -3.56 -13.49 9.58
CA ILE A 440 -2.56 -12.75 10.35
C ILE A 440 -1.24 -13.54 10.31
N PRO A 441 -0.08 -12.90 10.09
CA PRO A 441 1.20 -13.59 10.02
C PRO A 441 1.52 -14.37 11.29
N VAL A 442 2.20 -15.51 11.13
CA VAL A 442 2.54 -16.43 12.22
C VAL A 442 3.32 -15.75 13.35
N ASP A 443 4.19 -14.80 13.03
CA ASP A 443 4.98 -14.09 14.04
C ASP A 443 4.08 -13.30 15.00
N GLU A 444 3.03 -12.64 14.48
CA GLU A 444 2.05 -11.93 15.32
C GLU A 444 1.19 -12.93 16.12
N CYS A 445 0.86 -14.08 15.54
CA CYS A 445 0.10 -15.13 16.22
C CYS A 445 0.87 -15.78 17.36
N ASN A 446 2.17 -16.05 17.16
CA ASN A 446 3.05 -16.67 18.14
C ASN A 446 3.28 -15.79 19.37
N GLN A 447 3.15 -14.48 19.23
CA GLN A 447 3.20 -13.56 20.37
C GLN A 447 1.93 -13.65 21.25
N ARG A 448 0.81 -14.18 20.73
CA ARG A 448 -0.52 -14.07 21.36
C ARG A 448 -1.16 -15.40 21.70
N LEU A 449 -0.37 -16.41 22.05
CA LEU A 449 -0.86 -17.78 22.28
C LEU A 449 -1.97 -17.88 23.35
N ALA A 450 -1.95 -17.00 24.36
CA ALA A 450 -2.98 -16.98 25.40
C ALA A 450 -4.34 -16.45 24.90
N ALA A 451 -4.34 -15.60 23.88
CA ALA A 451 -5.54 -14.98 23.30
C ALA A 451 -5.30 -14.67 21.82
N PRO A 452 -5.24 -15.70 20.95
CA PRO A 452 -4.87 -15.52 19.55
C PRO A 452 -5.93 -14.67 18.81
N PRO A 453 -5.51 -13.70 17.99
CA PRO A 453 -6.41 -12.96 17.12
C PRO A 453 -7.23 -13.90 16.22
N LYS A 454 -8.45 -13.49 15.86
CA LYS A 454 -9.36 -14.27 14.98
C LYS A 454 -8.71 -14.70 13.66
N GLY A 455 -7.74 -13.92 13.16
CA GLY A 455 -7.05 -14.19 11.91
C GLY A 455 -5.88 -15.15 12.00
N CYS A 456 -5.58 -15.73 13.15
CA CYS A 456 -4.58 -16.77 13.34
C CYS A 456 -5.11 -18.16 12.95
N VAL A 457 -5.61 -18.27 11.71
CA VAL A 457 -6.27 -19.45 11.16
C VAL A 457 -5.88 -19.65 9.70
N ASN A 458 -6.04 -20.88 9.20
CA ASN A 458 -5.90 -21.14 7.77
C ASN A 458 -7.13 -20.61 7.00
N VAL A 459 -6.90 -19.93 5.88
CA VAL A 459 -7.96 -19.46 4.97
C VAL A 459 -8.01 -20.35 3.75
N LEU A 460 -9.10 -21.11 3.61
CA LEU A 460 -9.24 -22.12 2.56
C LEU A 460 -9.60 -21.54 1.18
N GLY A 461 -10.27 -20.39 1.11
CA GLY A 461 -10.79 -19.85 -0.16
C GLY A 461 -11.88 -20.73 -0.80
N GLY A 462 -12.62 -20.14 -1.74
CA GLY A 462 -13.72 -20.79 -2.50
C GLY A 462 -13.30 -21.28 -3.88
#